data_AF-A0AAJ4N3X3-F1
#
_entry.id   AF-A0AAJ4N3X3-F1
#
_cell.length_a   1.000
_cell.length_b   1.000
_cell.length_c   1.000
_cell.angle_alpha   90.00
_cell.angle_beta   90.00
_cell.angle_gamma   90.00
#
_symmetry.space_group_name_H-M   'P 1'
#
loop_
_entity.id
_entity.type
_entity.pdbx_description
1 polymer ?
#
loop_
_entity_poly.entity_id
_entity_poly.type
_entity_poly.pdbx_seq_one_letter_code
_entity_poly.pdbx_strand_id
1 'polypeptide(L)'
;MSTENPSSWQDLPTVVEITEESRRRNQNARNMAAILEDIVETDEPASPSRAKATAMPVEQLLTGFHFGGEEVPTLVQSAAPLLNLAHLLRFSDAEPDPDQLRRACVEAITRYERDLASARISPERARAAHYVVCATVDDVVLSKPWGVRAGWARSGLVSTFHNDVTGGDRVFDILDHFHQSPGANKDLLLLIYLCLSLAFEGRTRVSPKGALELSRIRDSLYKTLIGQYGAFERELSPHWKGVDARHTPLRAMAALWTMLSLMALAFGLGYLFFTLSLNSASDVTFERLAHLPPNETPSVLIASPPAPTPPPIEVETPRVVDPPKIVEPRQPSRLEKLMAFLQPEVDRKLVTLADVNGRLRVRINNSGLFTTGSADVSPQFRDLIQRIGGALAAEKFRAVVIGYTDTVPIKTVEFPSNWHLSEARAKAVGDILSQFTGPEAILTEGRADSDPIADNKTEEGRQINRRTEIMVLTNPDEKLSDAGILSPPIQNSPGQQPGEAQP
;
A
#
# COMPACT_ATOMS: atom_id res chain seq x y z
N MET A 1 -85.87 18.91 13.76
CA MET A 1 -84.48 18.50 14.01
C MET A 1 -84.48 16.99 14.03
N SER A 2 -84.27 16.39 12.86
CA SER A 2 -84.27 14.94 12.68
C SER A 2 -82.82 14.48 12.79
N THR A 3 -82.49 13.83 13.90
CA THR A 3 -81.21 13.14 14.07
C THR A 3 -81.39 11.72 13.52
N GLU A 4 -81.01 11.52 12.26
CA GLU A 4 -80.84 10.19 11.70
C GLU A 4 -79.64 9.50 12.39
N ASN A 5 -79.89 8.29 12.85
CA ASN A 5 -78.93 7.40 13.48
C ASN A 5 -77.99 6.85 12.38
N PRO A 6 -76.66 6.92 12.49
CA PRO A 6 -75.78 6.35 11.48
C PRO A 6 -75.97 4.83 11.44
N SER A 7 -76.36 4.32 10.29
CA SER A 7 -76.53 2.88 10.01
C SER A 7 -75.29 2.09 10.42
N SER A 8 -75.46 1.14 11.33
CA SER A 8 -74.39 0.22 11.70
C SER A 8 -74.16 -0.73 10.50
N TRP A 9 -72.91 -0.85 10.04
CA TRP A 9 -72.54 -1.83 9.01
C TRP A 9 -72.83 -3.27 9.47
N GLN A 10 -73.09 -3.48 10.76
CA GLN A 10 -73.47 -4.77 11.36
C GLN A 10 -74.92 -5.15 11.00
N ASP A 11 -75.77 -4.19 10.60
CA ASP A 11 -77.20 -4.37 10.32
C ASP A 11 -77.56 -4.39 8.82
N LEU A 12 -76.57 -4.37 7.92
CA LEU A 12 -76.84 -4.49 6.49
C LEU A 12 -77.41 -5.90 6.19
N PRO A 13 -78.59 -6.02 5.56
CA PRO A 13 -79.23 -7.30 5.31
C PRO A 13 -78.33 -8.20 4.45
N THR A 14 -78.15 -9.44 4.88
CA THR A 14 -77.33 -10.48 4.21
C THR A 14 -77.93 -10.98 2.88
N VAL A 15 -78.92 -10.28 2.33
CA VAL A 15 -79.55 -10.61 1.06
C VAL A 15 -79.09 -9.58 0.04
N VAL A 16 -77.95 -9.87 -0.59
CA VAL A 16 -77.65 -9.30 -1.91
C VAL A 16 -78.72 -9.86 -2.84
N GLU A 17 -79.59 -9.00 -3.39
CA GLU A 17 -80.45 -9.38 -4.51
C GLU A 17 -79.55 -9.92 -5.61
N ILE A 18 -79.57 -11.24 -5.77
CA ILE A 18 -78.83 -11.92 -6.83
C ILE A 18 -79.46 -11.47 -8.14
N THR A 19 -78.83 -10.52 -8.82
CA THR A 19 -79.19 -10.15 -10.19
C THR A 19 -79.15 -11.40 -11.06
N GLU A 20 -80.09 -11.52 -11.99
CA GLU A 20 -80.27 -12.69 -12.87
C GLU A 20 -78.98 -13.05 -13.63
N GLU A 21 -78.16 -12.03 -13.89
CA GLU A 21 -76.83 -12.10 -14.49
C GLU A 21 -75.78 -12.76 -13.55
N SER A 22 -75.77 -12.41 -12.26
CA SER A 22 -74.90 -13.05 -11.25
C SER A 22 -75.27 -14.52 -11.06
N ARG A 23 -76.58 -14.83 -11.12
CA ARG A 23 -77.08 -16.21 -11.02
C ARG A 23 -76.63 -17.05 -12.23
N ARG A 24 -76.73 -16.51 -13.46
CA ARG A 24 -76.21 -17.15 -14.68
C ARG A 24 -74.69 -17.33 -14.64
N ARG A 25 -73.94 -16.36 -14.13
CA ARG A 25 -72.48 -16.44 -14.02
C ARG A 25 -72.04 -17.53 -13.04
N ASN A 26 -72.72 -17.66 -11.91
CA ASN A 26 -72.48 -18.73 -10.93
C ASN A 26 -72.85 -20.11 -11.48
N GLN A 27 -73.95 -20.22 -12.24
CA GLN A 27 -74.36 -21.45 -12.90
C GLN A 27 -73.34 -21.89 -13.97
N ASN A 28 -72.86 -20.94 -14.78
CA ASN A 28 -71.83 -21.21 -15.78
C ASN A 28 -70.48 -21.60 -15.15
N ALA A 29 -70.10 -20.98 -14.03
CA ALA A 29 -68.89 -21.34 -13.30
C ALA A 29 -68.99 -22.76 -12.70
N ARG A 30 -70.16 -23.15 -12.17
CA ARG A 30 -70.42 -24.51 -11.68
C ARG A 30 -70.41 -25.55 -12.80
N ASN A 31 -71.03 -25.24 -13.94
CA ASN A 31 -71.01 -26.14 -15.10
C ASN A 31 -69.59 -26.29 -15.65
N MET A 32 -68.80 -25.21 -15.69
CA MET A 32 -67.40 -25.27 -16.10
C MET A 32 -66.54 -26.08 -15.12
N ALA A 33 -66.78 -25.94 -13.82
CA ALA A 33 -66.10 -26.75 -12.79
C ALA A 33 -66.43 -28.25 -12.93
N ALA A 34 -67.71 -28.59 -13.17
CA ALA A 34 -68.12 -29.98 -13.39
C ALA A 34 -67.53 -30.58 -14.69
N ILE A 35 -67.43 -29.78 -15.76
CA ILE A 35 -66.77 -30.21 -17.02
C ILE A 35 -65.27 -30.43 -16.81
N LEU A 36 -64.61 -29.57 -16.03
CA LEU A 36 -63.19 -29.74 -15.70
C LEU A 36 -62.94 -30.96 -14.78
N GLU A 37 -63.88 -31.29 -13.91
CA GLU A 37 -63.83 -32.48 -13.05
C GLU A 37 -63.96 -33.77 -13.89
N ASP A 38 -64.88 -33.79 -14.87
CA ASP A 38 -65.09 -34.90 -15.81
C ASP A 38 -63.88 -35.12 -16.76
N ILE A 39 -63.19 -34.04 -17.14
CA ILE A 39 -61.97 -34.08 -17.96
C ILE A 39 -60.74 -34.56 -17.15
N VAL A 40 -60.72 -34.35 -15.82
CA VAL A 40 -59.62 -34.78 -14.94
C VAL A 40 -59.75 -36.24 -14.52
N GLU A 41 -60.97 -36.82 -14.52
CA GLU A 41 -61.17 -38.25 -14.22
C GLU A 41 -60.79 -39.19 -15.37
N THR A 42 -60.54 -38.69 -16.59
CA THR A 42 -60.36 -39.55 -17.79
C THR A 42 -58.94 -39.81 -18.27
N ASP A 43 -57.87 -39.45 -17.56
CA ASP A 43 -56.52 -39.89 -18.00
C ASP A 43 -55.52 -40.26 -16.89
N GLU A 44 -54.94 -41.45 -17.11
CA GLU A 44 -53.79 -42.15 -16.54
C GLU A 44 -53.86 -42.88 -15.16
N PRO A 45 -53.50 -44.19 -15.13
CA PRO A 45 -53.34 -44.97 -13.91
C PRO A 45 -52.07 -44.57 -13.15
N ALA A 46 -52.22 -44.53 -11.82
CA ALA A 46 -51.21 -44.13 -10.85
C ALA A 46 -49.83 -44.80 -11.05
N SER A 47 -48.81 -43.97 -11.28
CA SER A 47 -47.40 -44.37 -11.19
C SER A 47 -46.94 -44.33 -9.72
N PRO A 48 -46.45 -45.43 -9.13
CA PRO A 48 -46.14 -45.48 -7.70
C PRO A 48 -44.68 -45.10 -7.46
N SER A 49 -44.37 -43.80 -7.43
CA SER A 49 -43.17 -43.27 -6.75
C SER A 49 -43.20 -41.74 -6.70
N ARG A 50 -44.05 -41.17 -5.83
CA ARG A 50 -43.78 -39.83 -5.31
C ARG A 50 -43.32 -40.02 -3.87
N ALA A 51 -42.01 -40.25 -3.74
CA ALA A 51 -41.32 -40.22 -2.46
C ALA A 51 -41.81 -39.01 -1.66
N LYS A 52 -42.17 -39.25 -0.38
CA LYS A 52 -42.62 -38.23 0.59
C LYS A 52 -41.82 -36.94 0.40
N ALA A 53 -42.41 -35.98 -0.32
CA ALA A 53 -41.94 -34.62 -0.29
C ALA A 53 -42.00 -34.19 1.17
N THR A 54 -40.88 -33.75 1.72
CA THR A 54 -40.79 -33.15 3.05
C THR A 54 -41.91 -32.13 3.17
N ALA A 55 -42.92 -32.45 3.98
CA ALA A 55 -44.05 -31.56 4.21
C ALA A 55 -43.51 -30.21 4.70
N MET A 56 -44.02 -29.12 4.11
CA MET A 56 -43.65 -27.77 4.52
C MET A 56 -43.93 -27.62 6.03
N PRO A 57 -42.93 -27.30 6.88
CA PRO A 57 -43.14 -27.22 8.32
C PRO A 57 -43.93 -25.95 8.66
N VAL A 58 -45.26 -26.04 8.60
CA VAL A 58 -46.19 -24.91 8.76
C VAL A 58 -45.97 -24.20 10.10
N GLU A 59 -45.71 -24.95 11.19
CA GLU A 59 -45.46 -24.34 12.49
C GLU A 59 -44.21 -23.45 12.49
N GLN A 60 -43.15 -23.86 11.77
CA GLN A 60 -41.90 -23.10 11.69
C GLN A 60 -42.08 -21.78 10.92
N LEU A 61 -43.01 -21.73 9.97
CA LEU A 61 -43.33 -20.52 9.19
C LEU A 61 -44.11 -19.46 9.99
N LEU A 62 -44.82 -19.89 11.04
CA LEU A 62 -45.58 -19.03 11.95
C LEU A 62 -44.73 -18.55 13.14
N THR A 63 -43.56 -19.13 13.37
CA THR A 63 -42.69 -18.76 14.50
C THR A 63 -41.57 -17.80 14.10
N GLY A 64 -41.36 -16.75 14.89
CA GLY A 64 -40.17 -15.87 14.80
C GLY A 64 -40.28 -14.71 13.81
N PHE A 65 -41.25 -14.71 12.89
CA PHE A 65 -41.47 -13.57 12.00
C PHE A 65 -42.18 -12.43 12.73
N HIS A 66 -41.56 -11.25 12.69
CA HIS A 66 -42.11 -10.00 13.15
C HIS A 66 -41.71 -8.91 12.16
N PHE A 67 -42.57 -7.91 11.96
CA PHE A 67 -42.15 -6.72 11.23
C PHE A 67 -41.10 -5.96 12.05
N GLY A 68 -40.00 -5.57 11.41
CA GLY A 68 -38.94 -4.80 12.06
C GLY A 68 -39.35 -3.34 12.27
N GLY A 69 -38.98 -2.77 13.42
CA GLY A 69 -39.24 -1.37 13.79
C GLY A 69 -40.02 -1.25 15.11
N GLU A 70 -39.59 -0.34 16.00
CA GLU A 70 -40.25 -0.11 17.29
C GLU A 70 -41.65 0.55 17.16
N GLU A 71 -42.01 1.05 15.97
CA GLU A 71 -43.20 1.88 15.75
C GLU A 71 -44.37 1.17 15.03
N VAL A 72 -44.31 -0.16 14.85
CA VAL A 72 -45.40 -0.87 14.16
C VAL A 72 -46.61 -1.04 15.10
N PRO A 73 -47.84 -0.63 14.69
CA PRO A 73 -49.03 -0.80 15.51
C PRO A 73 -49.29 -2.27 15.87
N THR A 74 -49.74 -2.54 17.10
CA THR A 74 -50.02 -3.90 17.60
C THR A 74 -50.95 -4.69 16.68
N LEU A 75 -51.95 -4.02 16.09
CA LEU A 75 -52.89 -4.60 15.14
C LEU A 75 -52.19 -5.23 13.92
N VAL A 76 -51.09 -4.62 13.46
CA VAL A 76 -50.26 -5.10 12.34
C VAL A 76 -49.19 -6.06 12.83
N GLN A 77 -48.53 -5.75 13.94
CA GLN A 77 -47.44 -6.54 14.50
C GLN A 77 -47.89 -7.97 14.84
N SER A 78 -49.03 -8.13 15.53
CA SER A 78 -49.55 -9.44 15.89
C SER A 78 -50.09 -10.23 14.70
N ALA A 79 -50.41 -9.57 13.58
CA ALA A 79 -50.83 -10.24 12.33
C ALA A 79 -49.64 -10.75 11.49
N ALA A 80 -48.40 -10.33 11.81
CA ALA A 80 -47.22 -10.59 10.99
C ALA A 80 -47.00 -12.08 10.66
N PRO A 81 -47.13 -13.04 11.60
CA PRO A 81 -46.96 -14.46 11.27
C PRO A 81 -47.95 -14.97 10.23
N LEU A 82 -49.22 -14.55 10.32
CA LEU A 82 -50.28 -14.96 9.40
C LEU A 82 -50.09 -14.33 8.01
N LEU A 83 -49.65 -13.07 7.95
CA LEU A 83 -49.32 -12.42 6.68
C LEU A 83 -48.09 -13.04 6.02
N ASN A 84 -47.07 -13.41 6.80
CA ASN A 84 -45.92 -14.15 6.30
C ASN A 84 -46.32 -15.51 5.73
N LEU A 85 -47.16 -16.26 6.47
CA LEU A 85 -47.70 -17.53 5.99
C LEU A 85 -48.47 -17.35 4.67
N ALA A 86 -49.39 -16.39 4.60
CA ALA A 86 -50.16 -16.10 3.39
C ALA A 86 -49.24 -15.71 2.22
N HIS A 87 -48.23 -14.88 2.46
CA HIS A 87 -47.26 -14.49 1.44
C HIS A 87 -46.47 -15.71 0.91
N LEU A 88 -45.96 -16.57 1.80
CA LEU A 88 -45.19 -17.75 1.42
C LEU A 88 -46.04 -18.77 0.66
N LEU A 89 -47.28 -19.03 1.12
CA LEU A 89 -48.21 -19.93 0.43
C LEU A 89 -48.54 -19.43 -0.98
N ARG A 90 -48.69 -18.11 -1.17
CA ARG A 90 -48.96 -17.53 -2.48
C ARG A 90 -47.90 -17.89 -3.52
N PHE A 91 -46.63 -17.84 -3.13
CA PHE A 91 -45.49 -18.12 -4.03
C PHE A 91 -44.98 -19.57 -3.99
N SER A 92 -45.51 -20.42 -3.09
CA SER A 92 -45.11 -21.82 -3.00
C SER A 92 -45.97 -22.72 -3.88
N ASP A 93 -45.33 -23.69 -4.52
CA ASP A 93 -45.97 -24.81 -5.21
C ASP A 93 -46.05 -26.07 -4.32
N ALA A 94 -45.48 -26.02 -3.11
CA ALA A 94 -45.57 -27.13 -2.16
C ALA A 94 -47.00 -27.26 -1.62
N GLU A 95 -47.48 -28.50 -1.52
CA GLU A 95 -48.79 -28.83 -0.94
C GLU A 95 -48.58 -29.19 0.54
N PRO A 96 -48.95 -28.31 1.49
CA PRO A 96 -48.91 -28.62 2.91
C PRO A 96 -50.04 -29.59 3.29
N ASP A 97 -49.92 -30.26 4.43
CA ASP A 97 -51.06 -30.98 5.03
C ASP A 97 -52.18 -29.98 5.38
N PRO A 98 -53.36 -30.04 4.75
CA PRO A 98 -54.43 -29.07 4.97
C PRO A 98 -54.95 -29.07 6.40
N ASP A 99 -54.94 -30.21 7.09
CA ASP A 99 -55.42 -30.30 8.47
C ASP A 99 -54.41 -29.69 9.45
N GLN A 100 -53.12 -29.92 9.22
CA GLN A 100 -52.05 -29.27 9.97
C GLN A 100 -52.07 -27.75 9.75
N LEU A 101 -52.21 -27.31 8.49
CA LEU A 101 -52.30 -25.90 8.14
C LEU A 101 -53.47 -25.22 8.84
N ARG A 102 -54.66 -25.85 8.82
CA ARG A 102 -55.86 -25.32 9.48
C ARG A 102 -55.65 -25.18 10.99
N ARG A 103 -55.15 -26.21 11.66
CA ARG A 103 -54.86 -26.16 13.11
C ARG A 103 -53.91 -25.01 13.45
N ALA A 104 -52.82 -24.89 12.69
CA ALA A 104 -51.81 -23.86 12.91
C ALA A 104 -52.37 -22.43 12.69
N CYS A 105 -53.19 -22.23 11.65
CA CYS A 105 -53.87 -20.96 11.39
C CYS A 105 -54.88 -20.59 12.49
N VAL A 106 -55.69 -21.55 12.95
CA VAL A 106 -56.66 -21.35 14.04
C VAL A 106 -55.96 -20.94 15.33
N GLU A 107 -54.85 -21.61 15.67
CA GLU A 107 -54.04 -21.27 16.84
C GLU A 107 -53.44 -19.86 16.72
N ALA A 108 -52.88 -19.51 15.55
CA ALA A 108 -52.32 -18.19 15.30
C ALA A 108 -53.39 -17.08 15.33
N ILE A 109 -54.59 -17.32 14.81
CA ILE A 109 -55.72 -16.38 14.91
C ILE A 109 -56.19 -16.22 16.35
N THR A 110 -56.25 -17.30 17.13
CA THR A 110 -56.62 -17.23 18.56
C THR A 110 -55.59 -16.44 19.37
N ARG A 111 -54.30 -16.56 19.02
CA ARG A 111 -53.25 -15.69 19.58
C ARG A 111 -53.46 -14.24 19.18
N TYR A 112 -53.73 -13.98 17.90
CA TYR A 112 -54.02 -12.64 17.39
C TYR A 112 -55.18 -11.97 18.14
N GLU A 113 -56.30 -12.68 18.35
CA GLU A 113 -57.44 -12.19 19.12
C GLU A 113 -57.06 -11.81 20.56
N ARG A 114 -56.27 -12.65 21.23
CA ARG A 114 -55.78 -12.38 22.58
C ARG A 114 -54.91 -11.13 22.64
N ASP A 115 -54.02 -10.95 21.67
CA ASP A 115 -53.14 -9.78 21.59
C ASP A 115 -53.98 -8.51 21.37
N LEU A 116 -54.95 -8.54 20.46
CA LEU A 116 -55.87 -7.41 20.22
C LEU A 116 -56.66 -7.04 21.48
N ALA A 117 -57.14 -8.05 22.24
CA ALA A 117 -57.85 -7.84 23.50
C ALA A 117 -56.96 -7.18 24.56
N SER A 118 -55.66 -7.48 24.58
CA SER A 118 -54.70 -6.87 25.51
C SER A 118 -54.35 -5.42 25.18
N ALA A 119 -54.44 -5.02 23.90
CA ALA A 119 -53.97 -3.73 23.38
C ALA A 119 -54.97 -2.56 23.49
N ARG A 120 -56.09 -2.72 24.22
CA ARG A 120 -57.17 -1.72 24.35
C ARG A 120 -57.73 -1.20 23.00
N ILE A 121 -57.72 -2.04 21.97
CA ILE A 121 -58.30 -1.73 20.66
C ILE A 121 -59.82 -1.76 20.77
N SER A 122 -60.53 -0.91 20.01
CA SER A 122 -62.01 -0.93 20.05
C SER A 122 -62.53 -2.26 19.48
N PRO A 123 -63.60 -2.86 20.06
CA PRO A 123 -64.12 -4.14 19.61
C PRO A 123 -64.46 -4.16 18.10
N GLU A 124 -64.95 -3.03 17.58
CA GLU A 124 -65.26 -2.87 16.16
C GLU A 124 -64.02 -3.01 15.27
N ARG A 125 -62.92 -2.31 15.61
CA ARG A 125 -61.65 -2.38 14.87
C ARG A 125 -60.99 -3.75 15.02
N ALA A 126 -61.05 -4.34 16.21
CA ALA A 126 -60.52 -5.68 16.47
C ALA A 126 -61.25 -6.74 15.62
N ARG A 127 -62.58 -6.69 15.57
CA ARG A 127 -63.39 -7.61 14.76
C ARG A 127 -63.13 -7.44 13.26
N ALA A 128 -63.02 -6.20 12.78
CA ALA A 128 -62.66 -5.91 11.39
C ALA A 128 -61.27 -6.42 11.03
N ALA A 129 -60.26 -6.17 11.89
CA ALA A 129 -58.90 -6.66 11.70
C ALA A 129 -58.86 -8.20 11.65
N HIS A 130 -59.52 -8.86 12.60
CA HIS A 130 -59.64 -10.31 12.63
C HIS A 130 -60.27 -10.85 11.35
N TYR A 131 -61.35 -10.24 10.85
CA TYR A 131 -61.99 -10.63 9.60
C TYR A 131 -61.01 -10.51 8.42
N VAL A 132 -60.34 -9.37 8.29
CA VAL A 132 -59.40 -9.08 7.18
C VAL A 132 -58.25 -10.09 7.14
N VAL A 133 -57.67 -10.44 8.29
CA VAL A 133 -56.59 -11.44 8.35
C VAL A 133 -57.08 -12.83 7.96
N CYS A 134 -58.24 -13.26 8.48
CA CYS A 134 -58.86 -14.54 8.10
C CYS A 134 -59.13 -14.60 6.59
N ALA A 135 -59.75 -13.55 6.04
CA ALA A 135 -60.06 -13.44 4.62
C ALA A 135 -58.80 -13.48 3.75
N THR A 136 -57.71 -12.88 4.21
CA THR A 136 -56.42 -12.88 3.50
C THR A 136 -55.84 -14.28 3.37
N VAL A 137 -55.82 -15.05 4.47
CA VAL A 137 -55.30 -16.42 4.46
C VAL A 137 -56.21 -17.33 3.62
N ASP A 138 -57.53 -17.24 3.82
CA ASP A 138 -58.50 -18.03 3.05
C ASP A 138 -58.42 -17.74 1.56
N ASP A 139 -58.28 -16.47 1.16
CA ASP A 139 -58.19 -16.06 -0.25
C ASP A 139 -56.95 -16.65 -0.96
N VAL A 140 -55.81 -16.76 -0.26
CA VAL A 140 -54.59 -17.39 -0.79
C VAL A 140 -54.73 -18.91 -0.85
N VAL A 141 -55.28 -19.54 0.19
CA VAL A 141 -55.46 -21.01 0.19
C VAL A 141 -56.44 -21.42 -0.91
N LEU A 142 -57.54 -20.70 -1.06
CA LEU A 142 -58.56 -20.95 -2.09
C LEU A 142 -58.08 -20.60 -3.50
N SER A 143 -57.02 -19.80 -3.65
CA SER A 143 -56.40 -19.59 -4.97
C SER A 143 -55.56 -20.78 -5.44
N LYS A 144 -55.27 -21.75 -4.56
CA LYS A 144 -54.48 -22.94 -4.88
C LYS A 144 -55.38 -24.14 -5.20
N PRO A 145 -55.04 -24.97 -6.22
CA PRO A 145 -55.85 -26.14 -6.57
C PRO A 145 -56.07 -27.11 -5.40
N TRP A 146 -55.04 -27.32 -4.57
CA TRP A 146 -55.14 -28.19 -3.40
C TRP A 146 -56.05 -27.65 -2.31
N GLY A 147 -56.16 -26.33 -2.15
CA GLY A 147 -57.03 -25.71 -1.14
C GLY A 147 -58.51 -25.95 -1.45
N VAL A 148 -58.86 -25.94 -2.73
CA VAL A 148 -60.21 -26.28 -3.21
C VAL A 148 -60.50 -27.78 -2.99
N ARG A 149 -59.58 -28.68 -3.37
CA ARG A 149 -59.73 -30.14 -3.18
C ARG A 149 -59.85 -30.54 -1.71
N ALA A 150 -59.12 -29.85 -0.83
CA ALA A 150 -59.16 -30.08 0.62
C ALA A 150 -60.47 -29.61 1.29
N GLY A 151 -61.40 -29.00 0.55
CA GLY A 151 -62.67 -28.51 1.11
C GLY A 151 -62.51 -27.29 2.01
N TRP A 152 -61.45 -26.50 1.83
CA TRP A 152 -61.16 -25.33 2.66
C TRP A 152 -62.30 -24.31 2.66
N ALA A 153 -63.06 -24.19 1.56
CA ALA A 153 -64.18 -23.24 1.46
C ALA A 153 -65.28 -23.44 2.53
N ARG A 154 -65.44 -24.66 3.05
CA ARG A 154 -66.44 -24.97 4.09
C ARG A 154 -65.89 -24.80 5.51
N SER A 155 -64.58 -24.93 5.67
CA SER A 155 -63.90 -25.01 6.98
C SER A 155 -62.76 -24.00 7.13
N GLY A 156 -62.78 -22.95 6.31
CA GLY A 156 -61.80 -21.86 6.33
C GLY A 156 -61.93 -21.01 7.58
N LEU A 157 -61.02 -20.06 7.73
CA LEU A 157 -60.97 -19.21 8.92
C LEU A 157 -62.20 -18.28 8.98
N VAL A 158 -62.60 -17.69 7.85
CA VAL A 158 -63.76 -16.80 7.78
C VAL A 158 -65.06 -17.56 8.10
N SER A 159 -65.24 -18.78 7.59
CA SER A 159 -66.42 -19.57 7.92
C SER A 159 -66.43 -20.02 9.38
N THR A 160 -65.26 -20.37 9.93
CA THR A 160 -65.12 -20.81 11.32
C THR A 160 -65.38 -19.69 12.33
N PHE A 161 -64.82 -18.49 12.11
CA PHE A 161 -64.87 -17.40 13.09
C PHE A 161 -65.97 -16.36 12.82
N HIS A 162 -66.36 -16.15 11.57
CA HIS A 162 -67.31 -15.10 11.19
C HIS A 162 -68.61 -15.65 10.58
N ASN A 163 -68.72 -16.98 10.42
CA ASN A 163 -69.86 -17.65 9.79
C ASN A 163 -70.21 -17.05 8.40
N ASP A 164 -69.19 -16.59 7.68
CA ASP A 164 -69.32 -16.01 6.35
C ASP A 164 -68.65 -16.93 5.32
N VAL A 165 -69.39 -17.26 4.26
CA VAL A 165 -68.97 -18.17 3.18
C VAL A 165 -68.53 -17.38 1.93
N THR A 166 -68.83 -16.08 1.90
CA THR A 166 -68.62 -15.17 0.77
C THR A 166 -67.23 -14.53 0.77
N GLY A 167 -66.32 -15.04 1.61
CA GLY A 167 -65.20 -14.39 2.34
C GLY A 167 -64.21 -13.43 1.65
N GLY A 168 -64.40 -12.98 0.41
CA GLY A 168 -63.53 -11.99 -0.25
C GLY A 168 -64.14 -10.59 -0.40
N ASP A 169 -65.46 -10.46 -0.54
CA ASP A 169 -66.04 -9.17 -0.94
C ASP A 169 -66.12 -8.16 0.21
N ARG A 170 -66.42 -8.64 1.41
CA ARG A 170 -66.62 -7.81 2.61
C ARG A 170 -65.36 -7.05 3.05
N VAL A 171 -64.17 -7.49 2.64
CA VAL A 171 -62.92 -6.77 2.94
C VAL A 171 -62.94 -5.37 2.31
N PHE A 172 -63.51 -5.23 1.11
CA PHE A 172 -63.65 -3.94 0.44
C PHE A 172 -64.70 -3.05 1.12
N ASP A 173 -65.80 -3.64 1.61
CA ASP A 173 -66.81 -2.89 2.37
C ASP A 173 -66.25 -2.38 3.71
N ILE A 174 -65.46 -3.21 4.39
CA ILE A 174 -64.72 -2.82 5.60
C ILE A 174 -63.74 -1.68 5.27
N LEU A 175 -63.00 -1.80 4.17
CA LEU A 175 -62.11 -0.74 3.71
C LEU A 175 -62.87 0.58 3.50
N ASP A 176 -63.97 0.54 2.75
CA ASP A 176 -64.78 1.73 2.44
C ASP A 176 -65.38 2.38 3.70
N HIS A 177 -65.82 1.57 4.68
CA HIS A 177 -66.31 2.07 5.97
C HIS A 177 -65.23 2.79 6.78
N PHE A 178 -64.09 2.13 7.00
CA PHE A 178 -63.03 2.68 7.85
C PHE A 178 -62.20 3.79 7.16
N HIS A 179 -62.22 3.85 5.83
CA HIS A 179 -61.59 4.91 5.04
C HIS A 179 -62.27 6.28 5.22
N GLN A 180 -63.55 6.30 5.60
CA GLN A 180 -64.29 7.55 5.89
C GLN A 180 -63.69 8.34 7.07
N SER A 181 -63.00 7.66 8.00
CA SER A 181 -62.38 8.27 9.19
C SER A 181 -60.92 7.81 9.33
N PRO A 182 -60.02 8.23 8.41
CA PRO A 182 -58.70 7.63 8.29
C PRO A 182 -57.79 7.92 9.50
N GLY A 183 -57.98 9.04 10.20
CA GLY A 183 -57.20 9.38 11.39
C GLY A 183 -57.41 8.43 12.57
N ALA A 184 -58.65 8.01 12.82
CA ALA A 184 -58.99 7.08 13.91
C ALA A 184 -58.65 5.61 13.56
N ASN A 185 -58.58 5.31 12.26
CA ASN A 185 -58.50 3.94 11.73
C ASN A 185 -57.19 3.66 10.99
N LYS A 186 -56.19 4.52 11.11
CA LYS A 186 -54.90 4.41 10.39
C LYS A 186 -54.20 3.06 10.58
N ASP A 187 -54.31 2.44 11.77
CA ASP A 187 -53.68 1.15 12.07
C ASP A 187 -54.37 0.00 11.32
N LEU A 188 -55.71 0.03 11.26
CA LEU A 188 -56.51 -0.95 10.51
C LEU A 188 -56.35 -0.77 8.99
N LEU A 189 -56.33 0.48 8.53
CA LEU A 189 -56.05 0.81 7.13
C LEU A 189 -54.65 0.36 6.70
N LEU A 190 -53.66 0.46 7.59
CA LEU A 190 -52.31 -0.08 7.35
C LEU A 190 -52.33 -1.60 7.23
N LEU A 191 -53.07 -2.31 8.10
CA LEU A 191 -53.24 -3.75 7.99
C LEU A 191 -53.87 -4.13 6.64
N ILE A 192 -54.97 -3.48 6.25
CA ILE A 192 -55.66 -3.75 4.98
C ILE A 192 -54.71 -3.48 3.79
N TYR A 193 -53.93 -2.39 3.85
CA TYR A 193 -52.91 -2.08 2.84
C TYR A 193 -51.87 -3.20 2.70
N LEU A 194 -51.37 -3.74 3.81
CA LEU A 194 -50.41 -4.84 3.81
C LEU A 194 -51.05 -6.12 3.27
N CYS A 195 -52.28 -6.45 3.66
CA CYS A 195 -53.03 -7.58 3.11
C CYS A 195 -53.15 -7.50 1.58
N LEU A 196 -53.61 -6.36 1.04
CA LEU A 196 -53.74 -6.12 -0.40
C LEU A 196 -52.40 -6.16 -1.15
N SER A 197 -51.31 -5.73 -0.49
CA SER A 197 -49.99 -5.66 -1.11
C SER A 197 -49.28 -7.02 -1.14
N LEU A 198 -49.50 -7.85 -0.11
CA LEU A 198 -48.77 -9.10 0.07
C LEU A 198 -49.50 -10.31 -0.52
N ALA A 199 -50.81 -10.41 -0.32
CA ALA A 199 -51.51 -11.68 -0.49
C ALA A 199 -52.95 -11.58 -1.03
N PHE A 200 -53.74 -10.60 -0.56
CA PHE A 200 -55.17 -10.55 -0.79
C PHE A 200 -55.55 -9.93 -2.14
N GLU A 201 -56.39 -10.64 -2.91
CA GLU A 201 -56.94 -10.15 -4.18
C GLU A 201 -58.47 -10.09 -4.14
N GLY A 202 -59.13 -11.02 -3.44
CA GLY A 202 -60.59 -11.05 -3.28
C GLY A 202 -61.33 -10.93 -4.63
N ARG A 203 -62.36 -10.08 -4.68
CA ARG A 203 -63.17 -9.83 -5.90
C ARG A 203 -62.38 -9.40 -7.12
N THR A 204 -61.20 -8.82 -6.92
CA THR A 204 -60.36 -8.34 -8.03
C THR A 204 -59.73 -9.50 -8.82
N ARG A 205 -59.58 -10.69 -8.24
CA ARG A 205 -59.04 -11.87 -8.94
C ARG A 205 -59.88 -12.30 -10.16
N VAL A 206 -61.19 -12.15 -10.07
CA VAL A 206 -62.16 -12.61 -11.09
C VAL A 206 -62.46 -11.51 -12.13
N SER A 207 -62.09 -10.26 -11.85
CA SER A 207 -62.37 -9.12 -12.71
C SER A 207 -61.33 -9.01 -13.84
N PRO A 208 -61.75 -8.83 -15.12
CA PRO A 208 -60.81 -8.64 -16.24
C PRO A 208 -59.89 -7.43 -16.09
N LYS A 209 -60.30 -6.43 -15.31
CA LYS A 209 -59.51 -5.22 -14.98
C LYS A 209 -59.03 -5.22 -13.53
N GLY A 210 -59.09 -6.37 -12.87
CA GLY A 210 -58.87 -6.51 -11.44
C GLY A 210 -57.51 -6.02 -10.96
N ALA A 211 -56.43 -6.36 -11.68
CA ALA A 211 -55.09 -5.90 -11.32
C ALA A 211 -54.95 -4.36 -11.33
N LEU A 212 -55.62 -3.69 -12.28
CA LEU A 212 -55.63 -2.23 -12.36
C LEU A 212 -56.48 -1.62 -11.23
N GLU A 213 -57.64 -2.22 -10.93
CA GLU A 213 -58.50 -1.81 -9.81
C GLU A 213 -57.77 -1.95 -8.47
N LEU A 214 -57.14 -3.10 -8.23
CA LEU A 214 -56.35 -3.38 -7.03
C LEU A 214 -55.19 -2.38 -6.88
N SER A 215 -54.46 -2.08 -7.96
CA SER A 215 -53.40 -1.06 -7.92
C SER A 215 -53.95 0.32 -7.57
N ARG A 216 -55.09 0.72 -8.13
CA ARG A 216 -55.72 2.02 -7.81
C ARG A 216 -56.14 2.10 -6.34
N ILE A 217 -56.75 1.04 -5.82
CA ILE A 217 -57.14 0.97 -4.40
C ILE A 217 -55.90 1.08 -3.50
N ARG A 218 -54.84 0.32 -3.81
CA ARG A 218 -53.57 0.35 -3.08
C ARG A 218 -52.93 1.74 -3.11
N ASP A 219 -52.89 2.39 -4.27
CA ASP A 219 -52.29 3.73 -4.42
C ASP A 219 -53.10 4.80 -3.66
N SER A 220 -54.42 4.71 -3.67
CA SER A 220 -55.32 5.59 -2.89
C SER A 220 -55.10 5.41 -1.38
N LEU A 221 -55.04 4.16 -0.93
CA LEU A 221 -54.82 3.82 0.47
C LEU A 221 -53.42 4.25 0.93
N TYR A 222 -52.39 4.05 0.10
CA TYR A 222 -51.03 4.52 0.38
C TYR A 222 -50.95 6.03 0.58
N LYS A 223 -51.59 6.81 -0.31
CA LYS A 223 -51.66 8.29 -0.16
C LYS A 223 -52.36 8.70 1.13
N THR A 224 -53.44 7.99 1.47
CA THR A 224 -54.17 8.21 2.73
C THR A 224 -53.27 7.95 3.94
N LEU A 225 -52.53 6.84 3.92
CA LEU A 225 -51.63 6.43 5.01
C LEU A 225 -50.44 7.39 5.19
N ILE A 226 -49.80 7.83 4.11
CA ILE A 226 -48.75 8.88 4.18
C ILE A 226 -49.31 10.13 4.85
N GLY A 227 -50.54 10.53 4.51
CA GLY A 227 -51.17 11.70 5.12
C GLY A 227 -51.39 11.56 6.64
N GLN A 228 -51.61 10.33 7.15
CA GLN A 228 -51.91 10.08 8.56
C GLN A 228 -50.68 9.73 9.43
N TYR A 229 -49.70 9.01 8.87
CA TYR A 229 -48.46 8.67 9.57
C TYR A 229 -47.39 9.76 9.43
N GLY A 230 -47.59 10.73 8.54
CA GLY A 230 -46.59 11.73 8.19
C GLY A 230 -45.65 11.27 7.08
N ALA A 231 -44.74 12.15 6.68
CA ALA A 231 -43.68 11.75 5.77
C ALA A 231 -42.79 10.73 6.49
N PHE A 232 -42.89 9.44 6.11
CA PHE A 232 -41.89 8.44 6.51
C PHE A 232 -40.51 9.03 6.22
N GLU A 233 -39.68 9.14 7.25
CA GLU A 233 -38.30 9.56 7.07
C GLU A 233 -37.67 8.62 6.05
N ARG A 234 -37.31 9.20 4.90
CA ARG A 234 -36.82 8.49 3.71
C ARG A 234 -35.38 8.04 3.91
N GLU A 235 -35.06 7.57 5.11
CA GLU A 235 -33.75 7.10 5.45
C GLU A 235 -33.72 5.62 5.06
N LEU A 236 -33.05 5.34 3.94
CA LEU A 236 -33.00 4.03 3.28
C LEU A 236 -32.42 2.91 4.15
N SER A 237 -31.87 3.24 5.32
CA SER A 237 -31.46 2.26 6.32
C SER A 237 -31.69 2.80 7.74
N PRO A 238 -32.13 1.94 8.70
CA PRO A 238 -32.26 2.32 10.11
C PRO A 238 -30.96 2.83 10.76
N HIS A 239 -29.81 2.51 10.15
CA HIS A 239 -28.47 2.87 10.60
C HIS A 239 -27.72 3.69 9.54
N TRP A 240 -28.42 4.58 8.81
CA TRP A 240 -27.78 5.40 7.77
C TRP A 240 -26.68 6.31 8.32
N LYS A 241 -26.79 6.70 9.59
CA LYS A 241 -25.72 7.42 10.28
C LYS A 241 -24.56 6.46 10.41
N GLY A 242 -23.57 6.63 9.55
CA GLY A 242 -22.28 5.99 9.70
C GLY A 242 -21.80 6.19 11.13
N VAL A 243 -21.19 5.15 11.70
CA VAL A 243 -20.52 5.25 13.00
C VAL A 243 -19.68 6.52 12.99
N ASP A 244 -19.79 7.35 14.03
CA ASP A 244 -18.94 8.53 14.26
C ASP A 244 -17.49 8.05 14.47
N ALA A 245 -16.87 7.59 13.39
CA ALA A 245 -15.46 7.32 13.31
C ALA A 245 -14.82 8.69 13.34
N ARG A 246 -14.45 9.15 14.54
CA ARG A 246 -13.63 10.35 14.73
C ARG A 246 -12.49 10.26 13.73
N HIS A 247 -12.59 11.04 12.66
CA HIS A 247 -11.59 11.06 11.62
C HIS A 247 -10.35 11.65 12.28
N THR A 248 -9.44 10.80 12.77
CA THR A 248 -8.11 11.24 13.21
C THR A 248 -7.43 11.72 11.95
N PRO A 249 -7.32 13.03 11.73
CA PRO A 249 -6.84 13.53 10.46
C PRO A 249 -5.40 13.04 10.30
N LEU A 250 -5.07 12.54 9.11
CA LEU A 250 -3.71 12.18 8.70
C LEU A 250 -2.69 13.32 8.90
N ARG A 251 -3.19 14.53 9.20
CA ARG A 251 -2.42 15.73 9.61
C ARG A 251 -1.46 15.48 10.77
N ALA A 252 -1.79 14.64 11.75
CA ALA A 252 -0.87 14.36 12.86
C ALA A 252 0.36 13.57 12.39
N MET A 253 0.14 12.55 11.56
CA MET A 253 1.24 11.77 10.98
C MET A 253 2.03 12.60 9.97
N ALA A 254 1.35 13.40 9.15
CA ALA A 254 2.00 14.34 8.23
C ALA A 254 2.86 15.39 8.97
N ALA A 255 2.39 15.92 10.10
CA ALA A 255 3.13 16.88 10.93
C ALA A 255 4.38 16.27 11.58
N LEU A 256 4.31 15.00 11.97
CA LEU A 256 5.49 14.28 12.49
C LEU A 256 6.56 14.13 11.40
N TRP A 257 6.16 13.71 10.19
CA TRP A 257 7.09 13.53 9.07
C TRP A 257 7.70 14.86 8.59
N THR A 258 6.96 15.96 8.61
CA THR A 258 7.51 17.28 8.27
C THR A 258 8.52 17.76 9.31
N MET A 259 8.25 17.56 10.62
CA MET A 259 9.20 17.90 11.68
C MET A 259 10.48 17.07 11.57
N LEU A 260 10.35 15.76 11.34
CA LEU A 260 11.49 14.84 11.21
C LEU A 260 12.36 15.19 9.99
N SER A 261 11.73 15.50 8.85
CA SER A 261 12.43 15.92 7.63
C SER A 261 13.17 17.25 7.83
N LEU A 262 12.56 18.22 8.53
CA LEU A 262 13.17 19.51 8.82
C LEU A 262 14.36 19.37 9.80
N MET A 263 14.27 18.46 10.78
CA MET A 263 15.37 18.16 11.69
C MET A 263 16.53 17.46 10.98
N ALA A 264 16.25 16.51 10.10
CA ALA A 264 17.27 15.86 9.26
C ALA A 264 17.97 16.87 8.34
N LEU A 265 17.23 17.81 7.74
CA LEU A 265 17.79 18.89 6.94
C LEU A 265 18.72 19.79 7.77
N ALA A 266 18.31 20.17 8.98
CA ALA A 266 19.12 20.98 9.88
C ALA A 266 20.43 20.28 10.26
N PHE A 267 20.39 18.97 10.57
CA PHE A 267 21.59 18.18 10.82
C PHE A 267 22.49 18.07 9.59
N GLY A 268 21.93 17.86 8.40
CA GLY A 268 22.69 17.83 7.14
C GLY A 268 23.40 19.15 6.86
N LEU A 269 22.71 20.28 7.04
CA LEU A 269 23.31 21.62 6.90
C LEU A 269 24.38 21.88 7.94
N GLY A 270 24.16 21.49 9.20
CA GLY A 270 25.15 21.58 10.27
C GLY A 270 26.40 20.76 9.96
N TYR A 271 26.24 19.51 9.52
CA TYR A 271 27.35 18.64 9.12
C TYR A 271 28.15 19.26 7.95
N LEU A 272 27.46 19.78 6.93
CA LEU A 272 28.11 20.44 5.80
C LEU A 272 28.88 21.69 6.23
N PHE A 273 28.28 22.52 7.08
CA PHE A 273 28.92 23.72 7.63
C PHE A 273 30.19 23.38 8.41
N PHE A 274 30.12 22.42 9.35
CA PHE A 274 31.28 22.00 10.12
C PHE A 274 32.36 21.37 9.25
N THR A 275 32.00 20.54 8.28
CA THR A 275 32.95 19.94 7.33
C THR A 275 33.69 21.01 6.54
N LEU A 276 32.98 21.99 5.97
CA LEU A 276 33.59 23.08 5.21
C LEU A 276 34.45 23.99 6.10
N SER A 277 33.97 24.30 7.31
CA SER A 277 34.68 25.15 8.26
C SER A 277 35.97 24.49 8.77
N LEU A 278 35.90 23.23 9.21
CA LEU A 278 37.05 22.47 9.70
C LEU A 278 38.11 22.28 8.61
N ASN A 279 37.70 21.96 7.37
CA ASN A 279 38.65 21.82 6.26
C ASN A 279 39.34 23.15 5.95
N SER A 280 38.60 24.26 5.93
CA SER A 280 39.21 25.58 5.72
C SER A 280 40.21 25.97 6.81
N ALA A 281 39.95 25.60 8.07
CA ALA A 281 40.87 25.83 9.17
C ALA A 281 42.10 24.89 9.13
N SER A 282 41.89 23.66 8.65
CA SER A 282 42.96 22.67 8.48
C SER A 282 43.94 23.08 7.38
N ASP A 283 43.45 23.58 6.24
CA ASP A 283 44.28 24.06 5.13
C ASP A 283 45.25 25.17 5.58
N VAL A 284 44.77 26.14 6.36
CA VAL A 284 45.61 27.21 6.93
C VAL A 284 46.66 26.66 7.89
N THR A 285 46.32 25.63 8.66
CA THR A 285 47.25 25.01 9.61
C THR A 285 48.31 24.20 8.87
N PHE A 286 47.92 23.50 7.81
CA PHE A 286 48.82 22.74 6.94
C PHE A 286 49.78 23.66 6.19
N GLU A 287 49.29 24.78 5.65
CA GLU A 287 50.13 25.81 5.02
C GLU A 287 51.19 26.33 6.00
N ARG A 288 50.81 26.62 7.26
CA ARG A 288 51.76 27.03 8.31
C ARG A 288 52.78 25.95 8.63
N LEU A 289 52.36 24.69 8.74
CA LEU A 289 53.24 23.55 9.01
C LEU A 289 54.23 23.32 7.86
N ALA A 290 53.77 23.44 6.61
CA ALA A 290 54.60 23.30 5.41
C ALA A 290 55.68 24.39 5.30
N HIS A 291 55.48 25.54 5.96
CA HIS A 291 56.46 26.63 6.02
C HIS A 291 57.31 26.65 7.29
N LEU A 292 57.17 25.67 8.20
CA LEU A 292 58.03 25.58 9.37
C LEU A 292 59.42 25.02 8.97
N PRO A 293 60.51 25.72 9.32
CA PRO A 293 61.85 25.21 9.07
C PRO A 293 62.16 23.97 9.93
N PRO A 294 63.04 23.06 9.43
CA PRO A 294 63.85 23.24 8.22
C PRO A 294 63.19 22.69 6.94
N ASN A 295 63.09 23.54 5.91
CA ASN A 295 62.65 23.15 4.56
C ASN A 295 63.72 22.34 3.79
N GLU A 296 64.88 22.12 4.40
CA GLU A 296 65.97 21.30 3.87
C GLU A 296 66.22 20.14 4.84
N THR A 297 66.34 18.92 4.32
CA THR A 297 66.74 17.77 5.14
C THR A 297 68.14 18.04 5.71
N PRO A 298 68.40 17.78 7.00
CA PRO A 298 69.73 17.98 7.57
C PRO A 298 70.74 17.12 6.81
N SER A 299 71.59 17.77 6.02
CA SER A 299 72.75 17.14 5.42
C SER A 299 73.79 16.98 6.53
N VAL A 300 74.02 15.73 6.95
CA VAL A 300 75.16 15.42 7.81
C VAL A 300 76.42 15.67 6.98
N LEU A 301 77.13 16.76 7.27
CA LEU A 301 78.48 16.98 6.78
C LEU A 301 79.38 15.88 7.35
N ILE A 302 79.58 14.80 6.60
CA ILE A 302 80.72 13.91 6.84
C ILE A 302 81.95 14.75 6.47
N ALA A 303 82.68 15.21 7.48
CA ALA A 303 83.98 15.84 7.27
C ALA A 303 84.91 14.82 6.61
N SER A 304 85.24 15.01 5.34
CA SER A 304 86.37 14.32 4.71
C SER A 304 87.62 14.51 5.59
N PRO A 305 88.42 13.46 5.86
CA PRO A 305 89.67 13.60 6.58
C PRO A 305 90.59 14.61 5.88
N PRO A 306 91.34 15.45 6.62
CA PRO A 306 92.17 16.49 6.02
C PRO A 306 93.28 15.87 5.16
N ALA A 307 93.34 16.32 3.91
CA ALA A 307 94.48 16.09 3.03
C ALA A 307 95.74 16.71 3.68
N PRO A 308 96.86 15.97 3.78
CA PRO A 308 98.13 16.56 4.20
C PRO A 308 98.61 17.61 3.19
N THR A 309 99.01 18.75 3.74
CA THR A 309 99.63 19.91 3.08
C THR A 309 100.81 19.50 2.16
N PRO A 310 100.95 20.15 0.99
CA PRO A 310 102.01 19.83 0.04
C PRO A 310 103.38 20.41 0.46
N PRO A 311 104.48 19.66 0.31
CA PRO A 311 105.82 20.24 0.15
C PRO A 311 106.08 20.70 -1.30
N PRO A 312 107.13 21.51 -1.54
CA PRO A 312 107.29 22.33 -2.74
C PRO A 312 107.61 21.55 -4.01
N ILE A 313 107.27 22.16 -5.15
CA ILE A 313 107.60 21.72 -6.49
C ILE A 313 109.13 21.56 -6.62
N GLU A 314 109.58 20.32 -6.80
CA GLU A 314 110.90 19.99 -7.35
C GLU A 314 110.70 19.25 -8.68
N VAL A 315 111.44 19.71 -9.68
CA VAL A 315 111.34 19.30 -11.07
C VAL A 315 112.14 18.03 -11.27
N GLU A 316 111.50 16.94 -11.73
CA GLU A 316 112.17 15.93 -12.56
C GLU A 316 111.19 15.21 -13.51
N THR A 317 111.39 15.46 -14.79
CA THR A 317 110.96 14.67 -15.95
C THR A 317 111.73 13.32 -16.03
N PRO A 318 111.45 12.45 -17.00
CA PRO A 318 110.35 11.49 -17.13
C PRO A 318 110.87 10.03 -17.04
N ARG A 319 110.04 9.06 -16.66
CA ARG A 319 110.37 7.64 -16.93
C ARG A 319 109.17 6.84 -17.41
N VAL A 320 109.15 6.70 -18.74
CA VAL A 320 108.95 5.47 -19.52
C VAL A 320 107.96 4.45 -18.95
N VAL A 321 106.78 4.47 -19.58
CA VAL A 321 105.92 3.36 -20.01
C VAL A 321 106.41 1.94 -19.67
N ASP A 322 105.58 1.23 -18.91
CA ASP A 322 105.28 -0.18 -19.16
C ASP A 322 103.74 -0.33 -19.36
N PRO A 323 103.27 -1.14 -20.33
CA PRO A 323 101.88 -1.14 -20.81
C PRO A 323 101.00 -2.20 -20.12
N PRO A 324 99.70 -2.32 -20.49
CA PRO A 324 98.54 -2.17 -19.61
C PRO A 324 98.10 -3.45 -18.87
N LYS A 325 97.47 -3.30 -17.70
CA LYS A 325 96.60 -4.35 -17.13
C LYS A 325 95.14 -3.99 -17.39
N ILE A 326 94.49 -4.86 -18.15
CA ILE A 326 93.10 -4.86 -18.59
C ILE A 326 92.16 -4.49 -17.43
N VAL A 327 91.38 -3.44 -17.62
CA VAL A 327 90.25 -3.10 -16.73
C VAL A 327 89.08 -3.98 -17.16
N GLU A 328 88.67 -4.90 -16.29
CA GLU A 328 87.41 -5.62 -16.45
C GLU A 328 86.22 -4.64 -16.46
N PRO A 329 85.23 -4.78 -17.35
CA PRO A 329 84.09 -3.88 -17.40
C PRO A 329 83.26 -3.98 -16.11
N ARG A 330 83.13 -2.86 -15.40
CA ARG A 330 82.23 -2.68 -14.25
C ARG A 330 80.80 -3.07 -14.69
N GLN A 331 80.17 -4.01 -14.00
CA GLN A 331 78.74 -4.28 -14.20
C GLN A 331 77.93 -3.04 -13.84
N PRO A 332 76.93 -2.63 -14.64
CA PRO A 332 76.15 -1.44 -14.37
C PRO A 332 75.37 -1.61 -13.07
N SER A 333 75.34 -0.54 -12.27
CA SER A 333 74.63 -0.54 -10.99
C SER A 333 73.13 -0.78 -11.18
N ARG A 334 72.45 -1.24 -10.13
CA ARG A 334 70.99 -1.49 -10.14
C ARG A 334 70.19 -0.25 -10.57
N LEU A 335 70.69 0.93 -10.19
CA LEU A 335 70.14 2.22 -10.57
C LEU A 335 70.35 2.53 -12.06
N GLU A 336 71.55 2.29 -12.60
CA GLU A 336 71.86 2.48 -14.02
C GLU A 336 70.96 1.64 -14.93
N LYS A 337 70.62 0.41 -14.53
CA LYS A 337 69.67 -0.44 -15.26
C LYS A 337 68.25 0.16 -15.29
N LEU A 338 67.79 0.69 -14.17
CA LEU A 338 66.48 1.36 -14.08
C LEU A 338 66.46 2.65 -14.92
N MET A 339 67.53 3.44 -14.88
CA MET A 339 67.66 4.65 -15.70
C MET A 339 67.68 4.30 -17.19
N ALA A 340 68.45 3.28 -17.59
CA ALA A 340 68.49 2.81 -18.98
C ALA A 340 67.13 2.29 -19.45
N PHE A 341 66.38 1.61 -18.58
CA PHE A 341 65.04 1.10 -18.90
C PHE A 341 64.02 2.23 -19.12
N LEU A 342 64.13 3.32 -18.36
CA LEU A 342 63.23 4.48 -18.47
C LEU A 342 63.66 5.50 -19.54
N GLN A 343 64.82 5.31 -20.17
CA GLN A 343 65.36 6.22 -21.19
C GLN A 343 64.39 6.48 -22.37
N PRO A 344 63.70 5.47 -22.94
CA PRO A 344 62.74 5.71 -24.03
C PRO A 344 61.57 6.63 -23.63
N GLU A 345 61.23 6.67 -22.34
CA GLU A 345 60.14 7.48 -21.80
C GLU A 345 60.57 8.92 -21.54
N VAL A 346 61.86 9.10 -21.23
CA VAL A 346 62.52 10.41 -21.18
C VAL A 346 62.60 11.01 -22.58
N ASP A 347 62.98 10.22 -23.58
CA ASP A 347 63.07 10.66 -24.98
C ASP A 347 61.70 11.10 -25.52
N ARG A 348 60.62 10.43 -25.07
CA ARG A 348 59.22 10.79 -25.35
C ARG A 348 58.70 11.97 -24.53
N LYS A 349 59.51 12.55 -23.64
CA LYS A 349 59.15 13.66 -22.74
C LYS A 349 57.99 13.36 -21.79
N LEU A 350 57.77 12.09 -21.47
CA LEU A 350 56.71 11.64 -20.55
C LEU A 350 57.19 11.68 -19.09
N VAL A 351 58.48 11.41 -18.86
CA VAL A 351 59.11 11.44 -17.55
C VAL A 351 60.42 12.23 -17.57
N THR A 352 60.80 12.77 -16.43
CA THR A 352 62.12 13.37 -16.20
C THR A 352 62.76 12.69 -15.00
N LEU A 353 64.05 12.36 -15.14
CA LEU A 353 64.82 11.65 -14.12
C LEU A 353 65.82 12.62 -13.49
N ALA A 354 65.90 12.62 -12.16
CA ALA A 354 66.92 13.33 -11.42
C ALA A 354 67.45 12.45 -10.29
N ASP A 355 68.76 12.44 -10.10
CA ASP A 355 69.39 11.86 -8.90
C ASP A 355 69.43 12.94 -7.81
N VAL A 356 68.80 12.66 -6.67
CA VAL A 356 68.74 13.57 -5.53
C VAL A 356 69.19 12.81 -4.29
N ASN A 357 70.38 13.12 -3.79
CA ASN A 357 70.96 12.54 -2.57
C ASN A 357 71.02 11.00 -2.60
N GLY A 358 71.29 10.41 -3.76
CA GLY A 358 71.35 8.96 -3.94
C GLY A 358 69.99 8.30 -4.13
N ARG A 359 68.88 9.05 -4.22
CA ARG A 359 67.54 8.56 -4.56
C ARG A 359 67.20 8.96 -5.99
N LEU A 360 66.56 8.07 -6.73
CA LEU A 360 66.08 8.40 -8.07
C LEU A 360 64.71 9.06 -7.98
N ARG A 361 64.61 10.32 -8.36
CA ARG A 361 63.35 11.03 -8.53
C ARG A 361 62.88 10.89 -9.97
N VAL A 362 61.79 10.17 -10.15
CA VAL A 362 61.07 10.06 -11.43
C VAL A 362 59.90 11.03 -11.40
N ARG A 363 59.99 12.13 -12.13
CA ARG A 363 58.89 13.09 -12.25
C ARG A 363 58.10 12.80 -13.51
N ILE A 364 56.81 12.51 -13.34
CA ILE A 364 55.88 12.29 -14.44
C ILE A 364 55.34 13.64 -14.89
N ASN A 365 55.41 13.91 -16.19
CA ASN A 365 54.80 15.10 -16.75
C ASN A 365 53.28 14.97 -16.64
N ASN A 366 52.67 15.83 -15.83
CA ASN A 366 51.26 15.71 -15.45
C ASN A 366 50.28 16.21 -16.51
N SER A 367 50.77 16.80 -17.62
CA SER A 367 49.95 17.18 -18.76
C SER A 367 49.24 15.94 -19.31
N GLY A 368 47.98 15.74 -18.90
CA GLY A 368 47.14 14.61 -19.27
C GLY A 368 47.25 13.37 -18.37
N LEU A 369 47.94 13.41 -17.22
CA LEU A 369 47.97 12.29 -16.27
C LEU A 369 46.63 12.12 -15.54
N PHE A 370 46.04 13.24 -15.11
CA PHE A 370 44.70 13.29 -14.50
C PHE A 370 43.83 14.31 -15.26
N THR A 371 42.52 14.08 -15.26
CA THR A 371 41.56 15.11 -15.69
C THR A 371 41.43 16.19 -14.59
N THR A 372 41.03 17.40 -14.97
CA THR A 372 40.89 18.52 -14.04
C THR A 372 39.89 18.16 -12.93
N GLY A 373 40.31 18.29 -11.66
CA GLY A 373 39.47 17.99 -10.50
C GLY A 373 39.22 16.51 -10.20
N SER A 374 39.88 15.58 -10.92
CA SER A 374 39.81 14.13 -10.66
C SER A 374 41.16 13.56 -10.20
N ALA A 375 41.10 12.40 -9.55
CA ALA A 375 42.22 11.53 -9.20
C ALA A 375 42.37 10.31 -10.14
N ASP A 376 41.54 10.22 -11.19
CA ASP A 376 41.59 9.10 -12.13
C ASP A 376 42.77 9.22 -13.11
N VAL A 377 43.63 8.20 -13.11
CA VAL A 377 44.79 8.10 -14.01
C VAL A 377 44.32 7.79 -15.43
N SER A 378 44.72 8.62 -16.39
CA SER A 378 44.34 8.43 -17.79
C SER A 378 44.96 7.16 -18.41
N PRO A 379 44.28 6.51 -19.38
CA PRO A 379 44.73 5.22 -19.93
C PRO A 379 46.16 5.25 -20.52
N GLN A 380 46.52 6.34 -21.21
CA GLN A 380 47.86 6.49 -21.81
C GLN A 380 49.00 6.47 -20.77
N PHE A 381 48.76 6.99 -19.56
CA PHE A 381 49.74 7.03 -18.48
C PHE A 381 49.66 5.80 -17.58
N ARG A 382 48.54 5.07 -17.59
CA ARG A 382 48.43 3.78 -16.90
C ARG A 382 49.48 2.79 -17.42
N ASP A 383 49.65 2.67 -18.73
CA ASP A 383 50.66 1.79 -19.33
C ASP A 383 52.10 2.21 -18.98
N LEU A 384 52.33 3.52 -18.84
CA LEU A 384 53.62 4.06 -18.38
C LEU A 384 53.89 3.66 -16.92
N ILE A 385 52.93 3.88 -16.03
CA ILE A 385 53.06 3.57 -14.60
C ILE A 385 53.23 2.06 -14.39
N GLN A 386 52.53 1.22 -15.17
CA GLN A 386 52.72 -0.23 -15.14
C GLN A 386 54.16 -0.64 -15.55
N ARG A 387 54.73 -0.02 -16.58
CA ARG A 387 56.13 -0.26 -16.98
C ARG A 387 57.12 0.18 -15.89
N ILE A 388 56.87 1.33 -15.26
CA ILE A 388 57.66 1.79 -14.10
C ILE A 388 57.54 0.78 -12.95
N GLY A 389 56.33 0.32 -12.63
CA GLY A 389 56.08 -0.68 -11.60
C GLY A 389 56.80 -2.01 -11.86
N GLY A 390 56.80 -2.48 -13.11
CA GLY A 390 57.56 -3.66 -13.53
C GLY A 390 59.08 -3.48 -13.37
N ALA A 391 59.61 -2.31 -13.71
CA ALA A 391 61.03 -2.00 -13.54
C ALA A 391 61.44 -1.91 -12.05
N LEU A 392 60.58 -1.34 -11.21
CA LEU A 392 60.76 -1.31 -9.76
C LEU A 392 60.72 -2.72 -9.16
N ALA A 393 59.81 -3.57 -9.65
CA ALA A 393 59.65 -4.94 -9.18
C ALA A 393 60.82 -5.85 -9.57
N ALA A 394 61.33 -5.73 -10.81
CA ALA A 394 62.43 -6.52 -11.33
C ALA A 394 63.69 -6.41 -10.46
N GLU A 395 63.95 -5.20 -9.97
CA GLU A 395 65.08 -4.94 -9.12
C GLU A 395 64.71 -5.03 -7.63
N LYS A 396 63.43 -4.97 -7.24
CA LYS A 396 62.87 -4.92 -5.85
C LYS A 396 63.09 -3.59 -5.13
N PHE A 397 62.87 -2.47 -5.82
CA PHE A 397 63.00 -1.15 -5.23
C PHE A 397 61.75 -0.79 -4.42
N ARG A 398 61.95 0.02 -3.37
CA ARG A 398 60.85 0.68 -2.63
C ARG A 398 60.71 2.11 -3.14
N ALA A 399 59.48 2.62 -3.19
CA ALA A 399 59.23 3.94 -3.72
C ALA A 399 58.17 4.70 -2.93
N VAL A 400 58.30 6.02 -2.91
CA VAL A 400 57.30 6.94 -2.38
C VAL A 400 56.70 7.71 -3.54
N VAL A 401 55.38 7.69 -3.68
CA VAL A 401 54.65 8.48 -4.66
C VAL A 401 54.15 9.76 -4.00
N ILE A 402 54.59 10.90 -4.51
CA ILE A 402 54.23 12.21 -3.99
C ILE A 402 53.40 12.97 -5.03
N GLY A 403 52.19 13.36 -4.64
CA GLY A 403 51.28 14.15 -5.46
C GLY A 403 51.32 15.63 -5.10
N TYR A 404 51.40 16.50 -6.10
CA TYR A 404 51.33 17.96 -5.95
C TYR A 404 50.19 18.54 -6.80
N THR A 405 49.55 19.59 -6.28
CA THR A 405 48.53 20.39 -6.97
C THR A 405 49.06 21.81 -7.23
N ASP A 406 48.27 22.63 -7.93
CA ASP A 406 48.54 24.06 -8.03
C ASP A 406 47.86 24.82 -6.88
N THR A 407 48.09 26.14 -6.83
CA THR A 407 47.52 27.03 -5.83
C THR A 407 46.05 27.39 -6.08
N VAL A 408 45.40 26.82 -7.11
CA VAL A 408 43.97 27.07 -7.35
C VAL A 408 43.18 26.21 -6.36
N PRO A 409 42.38 26.79 -5.46
CA PRO A 409 41.69 26.03 -4.44
C PRO A 409 40.58 25.17 -5.05
N ILE A 410 40.58 23.86 -4.76
CA ILE A 410 39.45 22.96 -5.03
C ILE A 410 38.52 22.84 -3.82
N LYS A 411 37.22 22.90 -4.07
CA LYS A 411 36.15 22.68 -3.07
C LYS A 411 35.00 21.90 -3.70
N THR A 412 35.17 20.59 -3.80
CA THR A 412 34.10 19.68 -4.24
C THR A 412 33.65 18.79 -3.09
N VAL A 413 32.53 18.09 -3.27
CA VAL A 413 32.04 17.11 -2.29
C VAL A 413 33.04 15.97 -2.11
N GLU A 414 33.72 15.58 -3.19
CA GLU A 414 34.70 14.49 -3.20
C GLU A 414 36.09 14.93 -2.71
N PHE A 415 36.52 16.15 -3.08
CA PHE A 415 37.81 16.72 -2.68
C PHE A 415 37.59 18.07 -1.99
N PRO A 416 37.49 18.09 -0.65
CA PRO A 416 37.24 19.32 0.10
C PRO A 416 38.42 20.30 0.13
N SER A 417 39.65 19.82 -0.14
CA SER A 417 40.84 20.66 -0.24
C SER A 417 41.90 20.11 -1.21
N ASN A 418 42.87 20.94 -1.57
CA ASN A 418 43.98 20.59 -2.47
C ASN A 418 44.84 19.44 -1.92
N TRP A 419 44.98 19.35 -0.58
CA TRP A 419 45.62 18.23 0.08
C TRP A 419 44.93 16.91 -0.25
N HIS A 420 43.60 16.84 -0.08
CA HIS A 420 42.80 15.65 -0.38
C HIS A 420 42.91 15.23 -1.85
N LEU A 421 42.91 16.19 -2.79
CA LEU A 421 43.10 15.91 -4.21
C LEU A 421 44.51 15.35 -4.50
N SER A 422 45.54 15.93 -3.88
CA SER A 422 46.93 15.53 -4.08
C SER A 422 47.20 14.12 -3.51
N GLU A 423 46.64 13.80 -2.34
CA GLU A 423 46.73 12.48 -1.71
C GLU A 423 45.99 11.44 -2.56
N ALA A 424 44.76 11.73 -3.00
CA ALA A 424 43.99 10.81 -3.84
C ALA A 424 44.71 10.50 -5.17
N ARG A 425 45.37 11.49 -5.79
CA ARG A 425 46.19 11.30 -7.00
C ARG A 425 47.44 10.46 -6.74
N ALA A 426 48.15 10.73 -5.65
CA ALA A 426 49.31 9.93 -5.25
C ALA A 426 48.90 8.47 -5.00
N LYS A 427 47.77 8.27 -4.33
CA LYS A 427 47.17 6.96 -4.08
C LYS A 427 46.81 6.22 -5.36
N ALA A 428 46.14 6.86 -6.32
CA ALA A 428 45.78 6.22 -7.59
C ALA A 428 47.00 5.71 -8.38
N VAL A 429 48.11 6.45 -8.36
CA VAL A 429 49.37 6.02 -8.98
C VAL A 429 50.04 4.92 -8.14
N GLY A 430 50.06 5.07 -6.82
CA GLY A 430 50.61 4.08 -5.89
C GLY A 430 49.91 2.72 -5.96
N ASP A 431 48.59 2.71 -6.08
CA ASP A 431 47.77 1.52 -6.24
C ASP A 431 48.18 0.73 -7.50
N ILE A 432 48.45 1.42 -8.61
CA ILE A 432 48.94 0.77 -9.85
C ILE A 432 50.34 0.20 -9.65
N LEU A 433 51.26 0.93 -9.01
CA LEU A 433 52.63 0.45 -8.76
C LEU A 433 52.67 -0.74 -7.79
N SER A 434 51.80 -0.72 -6.78
CA SER A 434 51.72 -1.76 -5.75
C SER A 434 51.28 -3.11 -6.31
N GLN A 435 50.55 -3.14 -7.42
CA GLN A 435 50.17 -4.39 -8.12
C GLN A 435 51.39 -5.18 -8.62
N PHE A 436 52.51 -4.50 -8.88
CA PHE A 436 53.75 -5.14 -9.36
C PHE A 436 54.78 -5.33 -8.26
N THR A 437 54.90 -4.36 -7.35
CA THR A 437 55.94 -4.32 -6.31
C THR A 437 55.50 -4.87 -4.96
N GLY A 438 54.18 -5.01 -4.74
CA GLY A 438 53.56 -5.32 -3.46
C GLY A 438 53.16 -4.05 -2.68
N PRO A 439 52.14 -4.13 -1.81
CA PRO A 439 51.63 -2.98 -1.07
C PRO A 439 52.62 -2.40 -0.04
N GLU A 440 53.56 -3.21 0.45
CA GLU A 440 54.56 -2.78 1.44
C GLU A 440 55.76 -2.03 0.81
N ALA A 441 55.89 -2.08 -0.52
CA ALA A 441 56.99 -1.44 -1.23
C ALA A 441 56.68 0.01 -1.65
N ILE A 442 55.42 0.44 -1.56
CA ILE A 442 54.93 1.73 -2.03
C ILE A 442 54.27 2.51 -0.90
N LEU A 443 54.68 3.76 -0.70
CA LEU A 443 54.02 4.73 0.18
C LEU A 443 53.49 5.89 -0.67
N THR A 444 52.35 6.47 -0.28
CA THR A 444 51.73 7.60 -0.99
C THR A 444 51.64 8.81 -0.07
N GLU A 445 51.83 10.01 -0.62
CA GLU A 445 51.76 11.27 0.12
C GLU A 445 51.22 12.40 -0.78
N GLY A 446 50.21 13.11 -0.28
CA GLY A 446 49.68 14.34 -0.84
C GLY A 446 50.36 15.56 -0.23
N ARG A 447 50.95 16.40 -1.08
CA ARG A 447 51.66 17.62 -0.69
C ARG A 447 50.96 18.91 -1.08
N ALA A 448 49.74 18.85 -1.60
CA ALA A 448 48.99 20.01 -2.07
C ALA A 448 49.86 20.91 -2.97
N ASP A 449 49.81 22.23 -2.79
CA ASP A 449 50.57 23.25 -3.52
C ASP A 449 51.94 23.58 -2.92
N SER A 450 52.43 22.77 -1.96
CA SER A 450 53.75 22.96 -1.37
C SER A 450 54.90 22.70 -2.36
N ASP A 451 56.08 23.25 -2.08
CA ASP A 451 57.29 23.15 -2.90
C ASP A 451 57.06 23.48 -4.40
N PRO A 452 56.60 24.69 -4.76
CA PRO A 452 56.38 25.05 -6.16
C PRO A 452 57.71 25.11 -6.93
N ILE A 453 57.73 24.53 -8.13
CA ILE A 453 58.92 24.50 -9.00
C ILE A 453 58.83 25.49 -10.16
N ALA A 454 57.65 26.09 -10.37
CA ALA A 454 57.37 27.14 -11.35
C ALA A 454 56.43 28.21 -10.76
N ASP A 455 56.30 29.36 -11.43
CA ASP A 455 55.41 30.45 -10.97
C ASP A 455 53.94 30.07 -11.09
N ASN A 456 53.19 30.17 -10.00
CA ASN A 456 51.75 29.84 -9.96
C ASN A 456 50.85 30.89 -10.67
N LYS A 457 51.41 32.04 -11.06
CA LYS A 457 50.65 33.10 -11.75
C LYS A 457 50.29 32.74 -13.19
N THR A 458 51.13 32.01 -13.91
CA THR A 458 50.89 31.60 -15.30
C THR A 458 50.21 30.23 -15.36
N GLU A 459 49.40 29.97 -16.39
CA GLU A 459 48.77 28.65 -16.56
C GLU A 459 49.82 27.57 -16.82
N GLU A 460 50.87 27.92 -17.55
CA GLU A 460 52.00 27.05 -17.83
C GLU A 460 52.75 26.67 -16.55
N GLY A 461 52.97 27.63 -15.63
CA GLY A 461 53.63 27.35 -14.36
C GLY A 461 52.75 26.54 -13.41
N ARG A 462 51.43 26.78 -13.39
CA ARG A 462 50.49 25.92 -12.66
C ARG A 462 50.49 24.49 -13.20
N GLN A 463 50.52 24.30 -14.52
CA GLN A 463 50.62 22.98 -15.15
C GLN A 463 51.86 22.21 -14.71
N ILE A 464 53.00 22.90 -14.56
CA ILE A 464 54.24 22.31 -14.08
C ILE A 464 54.16 21.96 -12.58
N ASN A 465 53.46 22.77 -11.78
CA ASN A 465 53.30 22.53 -10.34
C ASN A 465 52.31 21.41 -10.02
N ARG A 466 51.26 21.22 -10.83
CA ARG A 466 50.47 19.99 -10.79
C ARG A 466 51.40 18.85 -11.25
N ARG A 467 52.04 18.11 -10.35
CA ARG A 467 53.02 17.06 -10.71
C ARG A 467 52.90 15.84 -9.81
N THR A 468 53.32 14.69 -10.32
CA THR A 468 53.49 13.47 -9.53
C THR A 468 54.94 13.04 -9.61
N GLU A 469 55.56 12.87 -8.45
CA GLU A 469 56.95 12.44 -8.32
C GLU A 469 57.00 11.06 -7.66
N ILE A 470 57.80 10.15 -8.22
CA ILE A 470 58.07 8.85 -7.64
C ILE A 470 59.51 8.88 -7.16
N MET A 471 59.71 8.86 -5.85
CA MET A 471 61.03 8.83 -5.23
C MET A 471 61.40 7.39 -4.93
N VAL A 472 62.36 6.86 -5.69
CA VAL A 472 62.83 5.49 -5.57
C VAL A 472 63.99 5.44 -4.58
N LEU A 473 63.83 4.64 -3.53
CA LEU A 473 64.85 4.40 -2.51
C LEU A 473 65.85 3.38 -3.05
N THR A 474 67.08 3.80 -3.28
CA THR A 474 68.14 2.95 -3.84
C THR A 474 68.81 2.08 -2.78
N ASN A 475 68.73 2.48 -1.51
CA ASN A 475 69.26 1.72 -0.38
C ASN A 475 68.21 0.72 0.15
N PRO A 476 68.47 -0.59 0.11
CA PRO A 476 67.53 -1.61 0.59
C PRO A 476 67.28 -1.56 2.10
N ASP A 477 68.09 -0.87 2.90
CA ASP A 477 67.93 -0.77 4.36
C ASP A 477 67.15 0.48 4.83
N GLU A 478 66.87 1.43 3.94
CA GLU A 478 66.20 2.69 4.25
C GLU A 478 64.69 2.51 4.39
N LYS A 479 64.07 2.76 5.55
CA LYS A 479 62.62 2.59 5.71
C LYS A 479 61.86 3.64 4.91
N LEU A 480 60.67 3.28 4.40
CA LEU A 480 59.80 4.23 3.68
C LEU A 480 59.44 5.47 4.53
N SER A 481 59.43 5.35 5.86
CA SER A 481 59.23 6.46 6.82
C SER A 481 60.43 7.40 6.94
N ASP A 482 61.64 6.88 6.78
CA ASP A 482 62.90 7.62 7.01
C ASP A 482 63.26 8.50 5.79
N ALA A 483 62.50 8.37 4.70
CA ALA A 483 62.58 9.21 3.52
C ALA A 483 62.21 10.69 3.78
N GLY A 484 61.82 11.05 5.02
CA GLY A 484 61.45 12.40 5.46
C GLY A 484 59.93 12.64 5.49
N ILE A 485 59.15 11.61 5.85
CA ILE A 485 57.70 11.56 5.59
C ILE A 485 56.92 11.27 6.88
N LEU A 486 56.09 12.22 7.30
CA LEU A 486 55.21 12.14 8.47
C LEU A 486 53.86 11.55 8.08
N SER A 487 53.76 10.23 7.89
CA SER A 487 52.49 9.50 7.99
C SER A 487 52.74 8.03 8.34
N PRO A 488 52.16 7.49 9.42
CA PRO A 488 52.29 6.07 9.74
C PRO A 488 51.45 5.21 8.77
N PRO A 489 51.88 3.97 8.46
CA PRO A 489 51.10 3.06 7.62
C PRO A 489 49.79 2.66 8.30
N ILE A 490 48.70 2.63 7.52
CA ILE A 490 47.39 2.15 7.96
C ILE A 490 47.49 0.65 8.27
N GLN A 491 47.38 0.27 9.54
CA GLN A 491 47.19 -1.13 9.94
C GLN A 491 45.76 -1.55 9.61
N ASN A 492 45.59 -2.37 8.57
CA ASN A 492 44.37 -3.14 8.39
C ASN A 492 44.30 -4.21 9.49
N SER A 493 43.42 -4.04 10.47
CA SER A 493 43.11 -5.10 11.44
C SER A 493 42.07 -6.06 10.85
N PRO A 494 42.35 -7.36 10.71
CA PRO A 494 41.35 -8.35 10.36
C PRO A 494 40.72 -8.92 11.65
N GLY A 495 39.41 -8.77 11.81
CA GLY A 495 38.65 -9.57 12.76
C GLY A 495 37.66 -8.80 13.61
N GLN A 496 36.43 -8.67 13.13
CA GLN A 496 35.28 -8.60 14.03
C GLN A 496 34.10 -9.31 13.37
N GLN A 497 33.92 -10.57 13.75
CA GLN A 497 32.68 -11.32 13.52
C GLN A 497 31.54 -10.76 14.39
N PRO A 498 30.27 -10.95 14.02
CA PRO A 498 29.12 -10.35 14.68
C PRO A 498 28.85 -11.04 16.01
N GLY A 499 28.75 -10.25 17.09
CA GLY A 499 28.43 -10.74 18.42
C GLY A 499 27.01 -11.29 18.53
N GLU A 500 26.93 -12.48 19.12
CA GLU A 500 25.72 -13.20 19.53
C GLU A 500 24.84 -12.37 20.47
N ALA A 501 23.53 -12.44 20.21
CA ALA A 501 22.49 -12.07 21.15
C ALA A 501 22.18 -13.27 22.04
N GLN A 502 22.10 -13.06 23.35
CA GLN A 502 21.40 -13.92 24.31
C GLN A 502 21.40 -13.29 25.71
N PRO A 503 20.42 -13.64 26.57
CA PRO A 503 18.97 -13.49 26.43
C PRO A 503 18.40 -12.34 27.28
#